data_AF-A0A965PQI0-F1
#
_entry.id   AF-A0A965PQI0-F1
#
_cell.length_a   1.000
_cell.length_b   1.000
_cell.length_c   1.000
_cell.angle_alpha   90.00
_cell.angle_beta   90.00
_cell.angle_gamma   90.00
#
_symmetry.space_group_name_H-M   'P 1'
#
loop_
_entity.id
_entity.type
_entity.pdbx_description
1 polymer ?
#
loop_
_entity_poly.entity_id
_entity_poly.type
_entity_poly.pdbx_seq_one_letter_code
_entity_poly.pdbx_strand_id
1 'polypeptide(L)'
;MFDKKKWREDNKEKLKAQKAEYYQANRDKILARVKKWSKKNREQKLEYQKAWYRANKEKQAKERKERYEANKTDILAKQKKYYEKNKKRISKRKREYCRKNKSLISIKAKAYRQANKEKLKAQKAEYYLKNRETLLQKGKIILKKWKEKNREWVKIRDKKYRLANIERIREKNKEYKKNNPEKIIMKGRKRRAVQKMASVVLTDKENQMMEQLELTRVALQKETGKKYHLDHVLPLAHGGIHHPCNIRILESIENISKAASILPESVALAPEHFRLYSERISLKRAHQFVRQLANGLGITTKELKTLMENKTQKTKTKPTLEDFMA
;
A
#
# COMPACT_ATOMS: atom_id res chain seq x y z
N MET A 1 11.15 -52.51 -78.81
CA MET A 1 11.91 -52.26 -77.56
C MET A 1 11.26 -53.05 -76.43
N PHE A 2 12.02 -53.87 -75.71
CA PHE A 2 11.54 -54.60 -74.54
C PHE A 2 11.38 -53.63 -73.34
N ASP A 3 10.15 -53.39 -72.90
CA ASP A 3 9.87 -52.52 -71.75
C ASP A 3 10.17 -53.27 -70.43
N LYS A 4 11.38 -53.03 -69.92
CA LYS A 4 11.87 -53.61 -68.66
C LYS A 4 11.03 -53.23 -67.44
N LYS A 5 10.28 -52.12 -67.48
CA LYS A 5 9.44 -51.68 -66.36
C LYS A 5 8.14 -52.47 -66.33
N LYS A 6 7.43 -52.52 -67.47
CA LYS A 6 6.20 -53.32 -67.62
C LYS A 6 6.43 -54.80 -67.31
N TRP A 7 7.53 -55.38 -67.79
CA TRP A 7 7.91 -56.76 -67.46
C TRP A 7 8.18 -57.00 -65.96
N ARG A 8 8.78 -56.04 -65.25
CA ARG A 8 9.01 -56.15 -63.78
C ARG A 8 7.72 -56.03 -62.98
N GLU A 9 6.76 -55.24 -63.46
CA GLU A 9 5.42 -55.11 -62.89
C GLU A 9 4.65 -56.43 -63.07
N ASP A 10 4.60 -56.96 -64.30
CA ASP A 10 3.91 -58.21 -64.64
C ASP A 10 4.53 -59.45 -63.97
N ASN A 11 5.84 -59.42 -63.67
CA ASN A 11 6.57 -60.49 -62.98
C ASN A 11 6.84 -60.17 -61.49
N LYS A 12 6.19 -59.14 -60.92
CA LYS A 12 6.46 -58.65 -59.56
C LYS A 12 6.32 -59.73 -58.50
N GLU A 13 5.24 -60.51 -58.55
CA GLU A 13 5.00 -61.60 -57.59
C GLU A 13 5.99 -62.75 -57.80
N LYS A 14 6.35 -63.07 -59.05
CA LYS A 14 7.37 -64.08 -59.37
C LYS A 14 8.76 -63.66 -58.86
N LEU A 15 9.15 -62.40 -59.05
CA LEU A 15 10.40 -61.84 -58.54
C LEU A 15 10.42 -61.75 -57.01
N LYS A 16 9.27 -61.49 -56.38
CA LYS A 16 9.13 -61.45 -54.92
C LYS A 16 9.24 -62.86 -54.33
N ALA A 17 8.59 -63.85 -54.94
CA ALA A 17 8.72 -65.26 -54.59
C ALA A 17 10.17 -65.74 -54.72
N GLN A 18 10.83 -65.44 -55.84
CA GLN A 18 12.23 -65.77 -56.08
C GLN A 18 13.18 -65.10 -55.06
N LYS A 19 12.94 -63.83 -54.71
CA LYS A 19 13.71 -63.14 -53.66
C LYS A 19 13.47 -63.72 -52.27
N ALA A 20 12.23 -64.13 -51.98
CA ALA A 20 11.89 -64.75 -50.71
C ALA A 20 12.53 -66.13 -50.57
N GLU A 21 12.48 -66.96 -51.61
CA GLU A 21 13.13 -68.27 -51.69
C GLU A 21 14.65 -68.13 -51.57
N TYR A 22 15.26 -67.19 -52.30
CA TYR A 22 16.68 -66.86 -52.18
C TYR A 22 17.03 -66.39 -50.76
N TYR A 23 16.22 -65.53 -50.14
CA TYR A 23 16.45 -65.06 -48.79
C TYR A 23 16.32 -66.19 -47.76
N GLN A 24 15.36 -67.11 -47.92
CA GLN A 24 15.23 -68.27 -47.04
C GLN A 24 16.43 -69.22 -47.19
N ALA A 25 16.81 -69.57 -48.42
CA ALA A 25 17.95 -70.43 -48.71
C ALA A 25 19.30 -69.83 -48.26
N ASN A 26 19.40 -68.50 -48.15
CA ASN A 26 20.63 -67.79 -47.78
C ASN A 26 20.53 -67.00 -46.47
N ARG A 27 19.49 -67.25 -45.66
CA ARG A 27 19.14 -66.46 -44.48
C ARG A 27 20.31 -66.30 -43.52
N ASP A 28 20.96 -67.40 -43.17
CA ASP A 28 22.05 -67.41 -42.20
C ASP A 28 23.29 -66.68 -42.72
N LYS A 29 23.63 -66.86 -44.00
CA LYS A 29 24.73 -66.13 -44.66
C LYS A 29 24.45 -64.63 -44.72
N ILE A 30 23.21 -64.24 -45.06
CA ILE A 30 22.78 -62.84 -45.12
C ILE A 30 22.83 -62.21 -43.72
N LEU A 31 22.28 -62.88 -42.70
CA LEU A 31 22.28 -62.40 -41.32
C LEU A 31 23.70 -62.32 -40.74
N ALA A 32 24.58 -63.30 -41.01
CA ALA A 32 25.98 -63.26 -40.61
C ALA A 32 26.72 -62.07 -41.25
N ARG A 33 26.50 -61.81 -42.55
CA ARG A 33 27.04 -60.64 -43.25
C ARG A 33 26.54 -59.33 -42.66
N VAL A 34 25.23 -59.22 -42.42
CA VAL A 34 24.61 -58.02 -41.82
C VAL A 34 25.12 -57.80 -40.39
N LYS A 35 25.30 -58.86 -39.59
CA LYS A 35 25.86 -58.79 -38.24
C LYS A 35 27.31 -58.30 -38.25
N LYS A 36 28.15 -58.84 -39.16
CA LYS A 36 29.54 -58.40 -39.35
C LYS A 36 29.61 -56.95 -39.79
N TRP A 37 28.76 -56.54 -40.73
CA TRP A 37 28.66 -55.15 -41.18
C TRP A 37 28.15 -54.20 -40.09
N SER A 38 27.11 -54.58 -39.35
CA SER A 38 26.55 -53.79 -38.24
C SER A 38 27.56 -53.58 -37.12
N LYS A 39 28.35 -54.61 -36.77
CA LYS A 39 29.43 -54.50 -35.78
C LYS A 39 30.53 -53.53 -36.26
N LYS A 40 30.95 -53.65 -37.53
CA LYS A 40 31.98 -52.78 -38.12
C LYS A 40 31.52 -51.32 -38.27
N ASN A 41 30.23 -51.07 -38.48
CA ASN A 41 29.68 -49.73 -38.73
C ASN A 41 28.89 -49.16 -37.52
N ARG A 42 28.96 -49.80 -36.35
CA ARG A 42 28.22 -49.38 -35.14
C ARG A 42 28.60 -47.98 -34.70
N GLU A 43 29.90 -47.68 -34.67
CA GLU A 43 30.42 -46.37 -34.24
C GLU A 43 30.03 -45.27 -35.23
N GLN A 44 30.18 -45.53 -36.53
CA GLN A 44 29.75 -44.59 -37.58
C GLN A 44 28.25 -44.32 -37.51
N LYS A 45 27.42 -45.35 -37.26
CA LYS A 45 25.97 -45.18 -37.07
C LYS A 45 25.65 -44.36 -35.81
N LEU A 46 26.33 -44.60 -34.70
CA LEU A 46 26.13 -43.83 -33.46
C LEU A 46 26.57 -42.38 -33.62
N GLU A 47 27.68 -42.13 -34.31
CA GLU A 47 28.19 -40.79 -34.55
C GLU A 47 27.26 -40.01 -35.48
N TYR A 48 26.76 -40.65 -36.54
CA TYR A 48 25.70 -40.11 -37.39
C TYR A 48 24.43 -39.78 -36.58
N GLN A 49 23.98 -40.67 -35.69
CA GLN A 49 22.81 -40.43 -34.84
C GLN A 49 23.03 -39.27 -33.85
N LYS A 50 24.22 -39.13 -33.27
CA LYS A 50 24.57 -38.01 -32.39
C LYS A 50 24.63 -36.70 -33.16
N ALA A 51 25.27 -36.68 -34.32
CA ALA A 51 25.36 -35.51 -35.19
C ALA A 51 23.95 -35.07 -35.64
N TRP A 52 23.12 -36.01 -36.06
CA TRP A 52 21.73 -35.76 -36.40
C TRP A 52 20.92 -35.24 -35.21
N TYR A 53 21.07 -35.84 -34.02
CA TYR A 53 20.41 -35.37 -32.80
C TYR A 53 20.86 -33.94 -32.43
N ARG A 54 22.16 -33.64 -32.47
CA ARG A 54 22.69 -32.29 -32.19
C ARG A 54 22.13 -31.26 -33.17
N ALA A 55 22.14 -31.55 -34.46
CA ALA A 55 21.60 -30.67 -35.50
C ALA A 55 20.07 -30.48 -35.42
N ASN A 56 19.33 -31.46 -34.89
CA ASN A 56 17.87 -31.44 -34.83
C ASN A 56 17.28 -31.22 -33.43
N LYS A 57 18.10 -31.10 -32.39
CA LYS A 57 17.66 -31.03 -30.99
C LYS A 57 16.73 -29.84 -30.75
N GLU A 58 17.05 -28.69 -31.32
CA GLU A 58 16.28 -27.46 -31.17
C GLU A 58 14.95 -27.54 -31.91
N LYS A 59 14.97 -28.00 -33.17
CA LYS A 59 13.76 -28.24 -33.97
C LYS A 59 12.81 -29.21 -33.25
N GLN A 60 13.33 -30.35 -32.80
CA GLN A 60 12.53 -31.31 -32.05
C GLN A 60 12.06 -30.77 -30.70
N ALA A 61 12.85 -29.93 -30.02
CA ALA A 61 12.42 -29.30 -28.77
C ALA A 61 11.28 -28.32 -29.01
N LYS A 62 11.33 -27.56 -30.10
CA LYS A 62 10.27 -26.66 -30.54
C LYS A 62 9.00 -27.43 -30.89
N GLU A 63 9.08 -28.46 -31.74
CA GLU A 63 7.93 -29.30 -32.10
C GLU A 63 7.32 -30.01 -30.87
N ARG A 64 8.15 -30.49 -29.93
CA ARG A 64 7.66 -31.06 -28.66
C ARG A 64 6.95 -30.02 -27.81
N LYS A 65 7.45 -28.78 -27.76
CA LYS A 65 6.84 -27.67 -27.00
C LYS A 65 5.50 -27.28 -27.62
N GLU A 66 5.42 -27.14 -28.94
CA GLU A 66 4.19 -26.82 -29.67
C GLU A 66 3.14 -27.92 -29.47
N ARG A 67 3.54 -29.20 -29.58
CA ARG A 67 2.67 -30.34 -29.27
C ARG A 67 2.19 -30.30 -27.82
N TYR A 68 3.07 -29.98 -26.87
CA TYR A 68 2.69 -29.88 -25.46
C TYR A 68 1.69 -28.76 -25.23
N GLU A 69 1.92 -27.57 -25.78
CA GLU A 69 1.01 -26.42 -25.63
C GLU A 69 -0.35 -26.70 -26.27
N ALA A 70 -0.39 -27.29 -27.47
CA ALA A 70 -1.63 -27.70 -28.13
C ALA A 70 -2.45 -28.74 -27.34
N ASN A 71 -1.79 -29.56 -26.51
CA ASN A 71 -2.44 -30.61 -25.71
C ASN A 71 -2.43 -30.31 -24.20
N LYS A 72 -2.05 -29.09 -23.80
CA LYS A 72 -1.74 -28.74 -22.41
C LYS A 72 -2.94 -28.91 -21.50
N THR A 73 -4.10 -28.47 -21.96
CA THR A 73 -5.38 -28.58 -21.26
C THR A 73 -5.72 -30.03 -20.94
N ASP A 74 -5.64 -30.91 -21.93
CA ASP A 74 -5.96 -32.33 -21.78
C ASP A 74 -4.94 -33.07 -20.91
N ILE A 75 -3.66 -32.75 -21.06
CA ILE A 75 -2.58 -33.31 -20.23
C ILE A 75 -2.82 -32.91 -18.76
N LEU A 76 -3.09 -31.63 -18.50
CA LEU A 76 -3.35 -31.13 -17.14
C LEU A 76 -4.65 -31.70 -16.57
N ALA A 77 -5.69 -31.87 -17.38
CA ALA A 77 -6.95 -32.49 -16.96
C ALA A 77 -6.76 -33.97 -16.56
N LYS A 78 -6.02 -34.75 -17.37
CA LYS A 78 -5.66 -36.13 -17.06
C LYS A 78 -4.81 -36.22 -15.79
N GLN A 79 -3.81 -35.34 -15.64
CA GLN A 79 -2.97 -35.27 -14.45
C GLN A 79 -3.77 -34.90 -13.19
N LYS A 80 -4.70 -33.93 -13.28
CA LYS A 80 -5.58 -33.55 -12.18
C LYS A 80 -6.47 -34.72 -11.77
N LYS A 81 -7.10 -35.41 -12.72
CA LYS A 81 -7.94 -36.60 -12.47
C LYS A 81 -7.13 -37.72 -11.81
N TYR A 82 -5.89 -37.95 -12.26
CA TYR A 82 -4.99 -38.90 -11.63
C TYR A 82 -4.63 -38.48 -10.20
N TYR A 83 -4.25 -37.22 -9.99
CA TYR A 83 -3.88 -36.69 -8.68
C TYR A 83 -5.02 -36.82 -7.67
N GLU A 84 -6.25 -36.43 -8.03
CA GLU A 84 -7.40 -36.53 -7.14
C GLU A 84 -7.69 -37.98 -6.74
N LYS A 85 -7.69 -38.91 -7.70
CA LYS A 85 -7.86 -40.35 -7.43
C LYS A 85 -6.75 -40.93 -6.54
N ASN A 86 -5.54 -40.36 -6.57
CA ASN A 86 -4.36 -40.89 -5.89
C ASN A 86 -3.88 -40.04 -4.71
N LYS A 87 -4.60 -38.98 -4.35
CA LYS A 87 -4.16 -37.95 -3.40
C LYS A 87 -3.73 -38.51 -2.06
N LYS A 88 -4.53 -39.42 -1.48
CA LYS A 88 -4.24 -40.08 -0.21
C LYS A 88 -2.97 -40.93 -0.29
N ARG A 89 -2.82 -41.73 -1.36
CA ARG A 89 -1.65 -42.60 -1.60
C ARG A 89 -0.37 -41.78 -1.79
N ILE A 90 -0.41 -40.75 -2.63
CA ILE A 90 0.72 -39.85 -2.90
C ILE A 90 1.14 -39.14 -1.61
N SER A 91 0.18 -38.62 -0.83
CA SER A 91 0.44 -37.98 0.45
C SER A 91 1.07 -38.93 1.47
N LYS A 92 0.58 -40.17 1.59
CA LYS A 92 1.17 -41.19 2.47
C LYS A 92 2.62 -41.49 2.09
N ARG A 93 2.88 -41.80 0.82
CA ARG A 93 4.24 -42.07 0.31
C ARG A 93 5.18 -40.89 0.51
N LYS A 94 4.71 -39.66 0.29
CA LYS A 94 5.49 -38.43 0.52
C LYS A 94 5.87 -38.27 2.00
N ARG A 95 4.93 -38.51 2.92
CA ARG A 95 5.19 -38.47 4.36
C ARG A 95 6.23 -39.51 4.78
N GLU A 96 6.10 -40.75 4.31
CA GLU A 96 7.06 -41.83 4.60
C GLU A 96 8.46 -41.49 4.05
N TYR A 97 8.55 -40.98 2.82
CA TYR A 97 9.82 -40.53 2.25
C TYR A 97 10.44 -39.40 3.07
N CYS A 98 9.68 -38.36 3.41
CA CYS A 98 10.16 -37.24 4.22
C CYS A 98 10.64 -37.69 5.61
N ARG A 99 9.94 -38.67 6.22
CA ARG A 99 10.32 -39.23 7.52
C ARG A 99 11.64 -40.00 7.43
N LYS A 100 11.77 -40.92 6.46
CA LYS A 100 13.00 -41.71 6.26
C LYS A 100 14.21 -40.85 5.84
N ASN A 101 13.97 -39.75 5.12
CA ASN A 101 15.02 -38.89 4.55
C ASN A 101 15.15 -37.53 5.25
N LYS A 102 14.65 -37.38 6.49
CA LYS A 102 14.60 -36.10 7.19
C LYS A 102 15.95 -35.40 7.27
N SER A 103 17.01 -36.15 7.61
CA SER A 103 18.38 -35.64 7.69
C SER A 103 18.89 -35.17 6.31
N LEU A 104 18.75 -36.03 5.28
CA LEU A 104 19.18 -35.72 3.92
C LEU A 104 18.46 -34.47 3.35
N ILE A 105 17.15 -34.34 3.59
CA ILE A 105 16.35 -33.18 3.17
C ILE A 105 16.86 -31.92 3.88
N SER A 106 17.14 -32.00 5.18
CA SER A 106 17.66 -30.86 5.95
C SER A 106 19.03 -30.41 5.45
N ILE A 107 19.95 -31.35 5.19
CA ILE A 107 21.30 -31.07 4.66
C ILE A 107 21.19 -30.38 3.29
N LYS A 108 20.41 -30.95 2.36
CA LYS A 108 20.18 -30.34 1.05
C LYS A 108 19.55 -28.95 1.14
N ALA A 109 18.57 -28.76 2.03
CA ALA A 109 17.94 -27.46 2.24
C ALA A 109 18.88 -26.42 2.86
N LYS A 110 19.80 -26.84 3.74
CA LYS A 110 20.84 -25.97 4.31
C LYS A 110 21.84 -25.56 3.22
N ALA A 111 22.38 -26.52 2.46
CA ALA A 111 23.29 -26.26 1.36
C ALA A 111 22.67 -25.31 0.32
N TYR A 112 21.41 -25.54 -0.06
CA TYR A 112 20.67 -24.66 -0.97
C TYR A 112 20.53 -23.23 -0.41
N ARG A 113 20.11 -23.09 0.85
CA ARG A 113 19.97 -21.77 1.50
C ARG A 113 21.30 -21.02 1.60
N GLN A 114 22.40 -21.73 1.81
CA GLN A 114 23.73 -21.14 1.90
C GLN A 114 24.23 -20.70 0.51
N ALA A 115 24.15 -21.58 -0.49
CA ALA A 115 24.56 -21.27 -1.86
C ALA A 115 23.71 -20.16 -2.51
N ASN A 116 22.44 -20.01 -2.09
CA ASN A 116 21.50 -19.03 -2.65
C ASN A 116 21.17 -17.89 -1.67
N LYS A 117 21.98 -17.66 -0.64
CA LYS A 117 21.67 -16.71 0.44
C LYS A 117 21.33 -15.31 -0.10
N GLU A 118 22.18 -14.76 -0.96
CA GLU A 118 21.98 -13.41 -1.50
C GLU A 118 20.77 -13.35 -2.45
N LYS A 119 20.56 -14.37 -3.29
CA LYS A 119 19.38 -14.48 -4.16
C LYS A 119 18.09 -14.51 -3.34
N LEU A 120 18.05 -15.31 -2.26
CA LEU A 120 16.89 -15.40 -1.37
C LEU A 120 16.65 -14.09 -0.61
N LYS A 121 17.73 -13.38 -0.23
CA LYS A 121 17.63 -12.07 0.42
C LYS A 121 17.05 -11.03 -0.54
N ALA A 122 17.55 -10.96 -1.78
CA ALA A 122 17.04 -10.08 -2.82
C ALA A 122 15.56 -10.36 -3.12
N GLN A 123 15.18 -11.62 -3.32
CA GLN A 123 13.79 -12.01 -3.54
C GLN A 123 12.86 -11.64 -2.38
N LYS A 124 13.32 -11.82 -1.13
CA LYS A 124 12.56 -11.41 0.05
C LYS A 124 12.41 -9.89 0.14
N ALA A 125 13.45 -9.14 -0.18
CA ALA A 125 13.41 -7.68 -0.19
C ALA A 125 12.44 -7.18 -1.27
N GLU A 126 12.51 -7.72 -2.48
CA GLU A 126 11.59 -7.39 -3.58
C GLU A 126 10.14 -7.73 -3.20
N TYR A 127 9.89 -8.91 -2.64
CA TYR A 127 8.58 -9.30 -2.15
C TYR A 127 8.08 -8.34 -1.06
N TYR A 128 8.94 -7.97 -0.11
CA TYR A 128 8.59 -7.03 0.95
C TYR A 128 8.25 -5.65 0.38
N LEU A 129 9.03 -5.13 -0.56
CA LEU A 129 8.76 -3.83 -1.20
C LEU A 129 7.43 -3.85 -1.96
N LYS A 130 7.19 -4.87 -2.78
CA LYS A 130 5.93 -5.05 -3.53
C LYS A 130 4.71 -5.20 -2.61
N ASN A 131 4.89 -5.72 -1.39
CA ASN A 131 3.80 -6.00 -0.46
C ASN A 131 3.89 -5.16 0.82
N ARG A 132 4.65 -4.06 0.82
CA ARG A 132 5.01 -3.34 2.04
C ARG A 132 3.78 -2.87 2.79
N GLU A 133 2.87 -2.21 2.09
CA GLU A 133 1.67 -1.66 2.68
C GLU A 133 0.76 -2.75 3.25
N THR A 134 0.51 -3.82 2.50
CA THR A 134 -0.36 -4.92 2.94
C THR A 134 0.23 -5.65 4.15
N LEU A 135 1.55 -5.88 4.18
CA LEU A 135 2.25 -6.48 5.31
C LEU A 135 2.18 -5.58 6.55
N LEU A 136 2.37 -4.27 6.39
CA LEU A 136 2.27 -3.31 7.50
C LEU A 136 0.84 -3.24 8.05
N GLN A 137 -0.19 -3.21 7.18
CA GLN A 137 -1.58 -3.20 7.62
C GLN A 137 -1.96 -4.49 8.37
N LYS A 138 -1.57 -5.66 7.83
CA LYS A 138 -1.74 -6.94 8.52
C LYS A 138 -1.05 -6.94 9.89
N GLY A 139 0.18 -6.43 9.96
CA GLY A 139 0.93 -6.28 11.20
C GLY A 139 0.21 -5.41 12.23
N LYS A 140 -0.35 -4.26 11.80
CA LYS A 140 -1.16 -3.38 12.66
C LYS A 140 -2.39 -4.09 13.23
N ILE A 141 -3.12 -4.83 12.40
CA ILE A 141 -4.33 -5.57 12.81
C ILE A 141 -3.97 -6.66 13.84
N ILE A 142 -2.94 -7.44 13.56
CA ILE A 142 -2.48 -8.51 14.47
C ILE A 142 -2.04 -7.91 15.81
N LEU A 143 -1.25 -6.83 15.76
CA LEU A 143 -0.78 -6.14 16.96
C LEU A 143 -1.96 -5.58 17.78
N LYS A 144 -2.98 -5.01 17.12
CA LYS A 144 -4.19 -4.52 17.78
C LYS A 144 -4.91 -5.65 18.51
N LYS A 145 -5.18 -6.77 17.82
CA LYS A 145 -5.83 -7.96 18.41
C LYS A 145 -5.03 -8.52 19.59
N TRP A 146 -3.70 -8.57 19.46
CA TRP A 146 -2.84 -9.04 20.54
C TRP A 146 -2.88 -8.09 21.75
N LYS A 147 -2.83 -6.76 21.54
CA LYS A 147 -2.93 -5.77 22.62
C LYS A 147 -4.28 -5.81 23.33
N GLU A 148 -5.36 -6.05 22.60
CA GLU A 148 -6.71 -6.18 23.16
C GLU A 148 -6.80 -7.41 24.07
N LYS A 149 -6.32 -8.57 23.60
CA LYS A 149 -6.29 -9.80 24.41
C LYS A 149 -5.36 -9.71 25.62
N ASN A 150 -4.27 -8.95 25.51
CA ASN A 150 -3.24 -8.83 26.55
C ASN A 150 -3.27 -7.47 27.24
N ARG A 151 -4.43 -6.80 27.28
CA ARG A 151 -4.56 -5.41 27.73
C ARG A 151 -3.99 -5.17 29.13
N GLU A 152 -4.32 -6.04 30.08
CA GLU A 152 -3.86 -5.90 31.47
C GLU A 152 -2.35 -6.13 31.59
N TRP A 153 -1.82 -7.14 30.91
CA TRP A 153 -0.38 -7.37 30.86
C TRP A 153 0.38 -6.17 30.26
N VAL A 154 -0.14 -5.58 29.18
CA VAL A 154 0.44 -4.39 28.55
C VAL A 154 0.44 -3.21 29.53
N LYS A 155 -0.66 -2.98 30.26
CA LYS A 155 -0.72 -1.92 31.29
C LYS A 155 0.32 -2.11 32.38
N ILE A 156 0.46 -3.32 32.91
CA ILE A 156 1.42 -3.65 33.97
C ILE A 156 2.85 -3.43 33.47
N ARG A 157 3.18 -3.96 32.30
CA ARG A 157 4.50 -3.77 31.65
C ARG A 157 4.81 -2.29 31.43
N ASP A 158 3.87 -1.54 30.86
CA ASP A 158 4.06 -0.12 30.55
C ASP A 158 4.15 0.74 31.82
N LYS A 159 3.48 0.34 32.92
CA LYS A 159 3.66 0.96 34.24
C LYS A 159 5.07 0.69 34.78
N LYS A 160 5.52 -0.57 34.74
CA LYS A 160 6.88 -0.95 35.18
C LYS A 160 7.95 -0.19 34.41
N TYR A 161 7.82 -0.11 33.09
CA TYR A 161 8.74 0.66 32.24
C TYR A 161 8.75 2.16 32.61
N ARG A 162 7.58 2.78 32.78
CA ARG A 162 7.46 4.20 33.16
C ARG A 162 8.09 4.50 34.51
N LEU A 163 7.89 3.64 35.51
CA LEU A 163 8.48 3.82 36.84
C LEU A 163 10.01 3.69 36.79
N ALA A 164 10.51 2.65 36.12
CA ALA A 164 11.96 2.42 35.99
C ALA A 164 12.69 3.49 35.14
N ASN A 165 11.97 4.26 34.31
CA ASN A 165 12.56 5.25 33.41
C ASN A 165 12.00 6.67 33.65
N ILE A 166 11.46 6.95 34.82
CA ILE A 166 10.70 8.19 35.08
C ILE A 166 11.56 9.44 34.87
N GLU A 167 12.79 9.43 35.35
CA GLU A 167 13.74 10.55 35.21
C GLU A 167 14.10 10.77 33.75
N ARG A 168 14.47 9.71 33.03
CA ARG A 168 14.77 9.77 31.60
C ARG A 168 13.60 10.31 30.78
N ILE A 169 12.38 9.90 31.11
CA ILE A 169 11.16 10.40 30.45
C ILE A 169 10.95 11.88 30.77
N ARG A 170 11.16 12.30 32.02
CA ARG A 170 11.04 13.71 32.43
C ARG A 170 12.07 14.59 31.72
N GLU A 171 13.32 14.17 31.66
CA GLU A 171 14.38 14.92 30.99
C GLU A 171 14.10 15.07 29.49
N LYS A 172 13.76 13.96 28.82
CA LYS A 172 13.37 14.01 27.40
C LYS A 172 12.14 14.89 27.16
N ASN A 173 11.17 14.89 28.07
CA ASN A 173 10.00 15.77 27.97
C ASN A 173 10.36 17.25 28.19
N LYS A 174 11.31 17.54 29.08
CA LYS A 174 11.84 18.88 29.34
C LYS A 174 12.58 19.40 28.11
N GLU A 175 13.46 18.59 27.54
CA GLU A 175 14.18 18.88 26.30
C GLU A 175 13.20 19.09 25.12
N TYR A 176 12.20 18.21 24.96
CA TYR A 176 11.18 18.38 23.92
C TYR A 176 10.44 19.71 24.05
N LYS A 177 10.04 20.12 25.26
CA LYS A 177 9.38 21.40 25.51
C LYS A 177 10.30 22.58 25.19
N LYS A 178 11.58 22.52 25.58
CA LYS A 178 12.59 23.55 25.28
C LYS A 178 12.80 23.71 23.77
N ASN A 179 12.87 22.60 23.04
CA ASN A 179 13.16 22.60 21.61
C ASN A 179 11.90 22.79 20.73
N ASN A 180 10.69 22.67 21.29
CA ASN A 180 9.43 22.79 20.53
C ASN A 180 8.40 23.72 21.22
N PRO A 181 8.77 24.96 21.62
CA PRO A 181 7.86 25.85 22.34
C PRO A 181 6.58 26.18 21.55
N GLU A 182 6.70 26.39 20.24
CA GLU A 182 5.57 26.69 19.34
C GLU A 182 4.54 25.57 19.31
N LYS A 183 4.99 24.31 19.23
CA LYS A 183 4.10 23.14 19.26
C LYS A 183 3.35 23.03 20.59
N ILE A 184 4.00 23.39 21.71
CA ILE A 184 3.37 23.42 23.03
C ILE A 184 2.29 24.51 23.09
N ILE A 185 2.59 25.71 22.60
CA ILE A 185 1.65 26.84 22.53
C ILE A 185 0.44 26.46 21.68
N MET A 186 0.66 25.89 20.49
CA MET A 186 -0.41 25.45 19.59
C MET A 186 -1.29 24.36 20.23
N LYS A 187 -0.68 23.38 20.91
CA LYS A 187 -1.42 22.38 21.68
C LYS A 187 -2.26 23.02 22.79
N GLY A 188 -1.72 24.04 23.47
CA GLY A 188 -2.42 24.82 24.47
C GLY A 188 -3.63 25.59 23.90
N ARG A 189 -3.49 26.23 22.73
CA ARG A 189 -4.58 26.92 22.03
C ARG A 189 -5.71 25.94 21.64
N LYS A 190 -5.36 24.81 21.02
CA LYS A 190 -6.33 23.75 20.67
C LYS A 190 -7.07 23.22 21.90
N ARG A 191 -6.35 22.97 23.00
CA ARG A 191 -6.95 22.52 24.28
C ARG A 191 -7.96 23.55 24.82
N ARG A 192 -7.60 24.83 24.84
CA ARG A 192 -8.50 25.92 25.30
C ARG A 192 -9.77 26.00 24.45
N ALA A 193 -9.63 25.90 23.13
CA ALA A 193 -10.77 25.89 22.21
C ALA A 193 -11.73 24.72 22.49
N VAL A 194 -11.20 23.52 22.71
CA VAL A 194 -12.01 22.34 23.08
C VAL A 194 -12.73 22.56 24.41
N GLN A 195 -12.02 23.06 25.43
CA GLN A 195 -12.61 23.34 26.75
C GLN A 195 -13.73 24.38 26.70
N LYS A 196 -13.67 25.33 25.76
CA LYS A 196 -14.72 26.34 25.52
C LYS A 196 -15.75 25.92 24.46
N MET A 197 -15.75 24.66 24.02
CA MET A 197 -16.65 24.14 22.97
C MET A 197 -16.60 24.97 21.68
N ALA A 198 -15.42 25.47 21.33
CA ALA A 198 -15.15 26.37 20.21
C ALA A 198 -14.21 25.75 19.16
N SER A 199 -14.04 24.43 19.21
CA SER A 199 -13.25 23.68 18.23
C SER A 199 -14.16 23.14 17.14
N VAL A 200 -13.86 23.45 15.88
CA VAL A 200 -14.49 22.85 14.69
C VAL A 200 -13.50 21.94 13.97
N VAL A 201 -13.99 21.00 13.16
CA VAL A 201 -13.14 20.22 12.27
C VAL A 201 -12.62 21.14 11.17
N LEU A 202 -11.30 21.18 10.98
CA LEU A 202 -10.65 21.97 9.93
C LEU A 202 -10.37 21.10 8.71
N THR A 203 -10.53 21.70 7.53
CA THR A 203 -10.08 21.10 6.26
C THR A 203 -8.55 21.12 6.16
N ASP A 204 -7.97 20.37 5.24
CA ASP A 204 -6.51 20.37 5.02
C ASP A 204 -6.00 21.78 4.64
N LYS A 205 -6.75 22.52 3.82
CA LYS A 205 -6.43 23.90 3.45
C LYS A 205 -6.45 24.84 4.67
N GLU A 206 -7.44 24.71 5.55
CA GLU A 206 -7.51 25.52 6.76
C GLU A 206 -6.41 25.16 7.77
N ASN A 207 -6.04 23.87 7.87
CA ASN A 207 -4.90 23.46 8.67
C ASN A 207 -3.60 24.07 8.12
N GLN A 208 -3.42 24.12 6.80
CA GLN A 208 -2.29 24.81 6.17
C GLN A 208 -2.33 26.31 6.46
N MET A 209 -3.50 26.97 6.40
CA MET A 209 -3.63 28.39 6.77
C MET A 209 -3.26 28.65 8.24
N MET A 210 -3.67 27.76 9.16
CA MET A 210 -3.26 27.85 10.58
C MET A 210 -1.74 27.74 10.75
N GLU A 211 -1.08 26.89 9.96
CA GLU A 211 0.37 26.74 9.97
C GLU A 211 1.06 27.98 9.39
N GLN A 212 0.55 28.52 8.28
CA GLN A 212 1.05 29.76 7.68
C GLN A 212 0.93 30.95 8.65
N LEU A 213 -0.19 31.09 9.36
CA LEU A 213 -0.35 32.14 10.38
C LEU A 213 0.73 32.06 11.48
N GLU A 214 1.09 30.85 11.91
CA GLU A 214 2.16 30.67 12.91
C GLU A 214 3.54 30.98 12.33
N LEU A 215 3.82 30.56 11.09
CA LEU A 215 5.07 30.91 10.39
C LEU A 215 5.22 32.42 10.23
N THR A 216 4.16 33.11 9.78
CA THR A 216 4.13 34.57 9.64
C THR A 216 4.34 35.26 10.99
N ARG A 217 3.71 34.76 12.07
CA ARG A 217 3.94 35.29 13.43
C ARG A 217 5.40 35.18 13.86
N VAL A 218 6.04 34.05 13.59
CA VAL A 218 7.46 33.81 13.93
C VAL A 218 8.36 34.74 13.13
N ALA A 219 8.10 34.88 11.82
CA ALA A 219 8.85 35.77 10.93
C ALA A 219 8.74 37.22 11.41
N LEU A 220 7.53 37.71 11.67
CA LEU A 220 7.27 39.07 12.15
C LEU A 220 7.96 39.35 13.49
N GLN A 221 7.91 38.39 14.42
CA GLN A 221 8.60 38.50 15.71
C GLN A 221 10.13 38.58 15.54
N LYS A 222 10.69 37.85 14.59
CA LYS A 222 12.14 37.89 14.29
C LYS A 222 12.54 39.22 13.64
N GLU A 223 11.73 39.74 12.73
CA GLU A 223 12.01 40.96 11.99
C GLU A 223 11.92 42.21 12.87
N THR A 224 10.87 42.30 13.68
CA THR A 224 10.60 43.51 14.49
C THR A 224 11.22 43.46 15.90
N GLY A 225 11.68 42.29 16.35
CA GLY A 225 12.12 42.04 17.73
C GLY A 225 10.99 42.08 18.78
N LYS A 226 9.76 42.36 18.39
CA LYS A 226 8.59 42.41 19.28
C LYS A 226 7.93 41.04 19.41
N LYS A 227 7.34 40.77 20.57
CA LYS A 227 6.64 39.51 20.81
C LYS A 227 5.21 39.56 20.28
N TYR A 228 4.83 38.63 19.42
CA TYR A 228 3.48 38.52 18.84
C TYR A 228 2.77 37.24 19.27
N HIS A 229 1.44 37.32 19.37
CA HIS A 229 0.55 36.19 19.64
C HIS A 229 -0.41 35.96 18.46
N LEU A 230 -0.86 34.72 18.27
CA LEU A 230 -2.10 34.47 17.53
C LEU A 230 -3.27 34.63 18.49
N ASP A 231 -4.09 35.65 18.23
CA ASP A 231 -5.26 36.02 19.00
C ASP A 231 -6.55 35.64 18.28
N HIS A 232 -7.59 35.37 19.05
CA HIS A 232 -8.93 35.16 18.53
C HIS A 232 -9.64 36.51 18.35
N VAL A 233 -10.00 36.87 17.11
CA VAL A 233 -10.67 38.14 16.79
C VAL A 233 -11.92 38.28 17.64
N LEU A 234 -12.80 37.27 17.61
CA LEU A 234 -13.86 37.04 18.56
C LEU A 234 -13.37 36.09 19.67
N PRO A 235 -13.36 36.53 20.94
CA PRO A 235 -12.83 35.72 22.03
C PRO A 235 -13.55 34.38 22.20
N LEU A 236 -12.78 33.34 22.55
CA LEU A 236 -13.33 32.01 22.87
C LEU A 236 -14.38 32.03 24.00
N ALA A 237 -14.26 32.99 24.92
CA ALA A 237 -15.20 33.17 26.04
C ALA A 237 -16.62 33.50 25.58
N HIS A 238 -16.74 34.20 24.45
CA HIS A 238 -18.02 34.58 23.82
C HIS A 238 -18.36 33.66 22.64
N GLY A 239 -17.74 32.49 22.59
CA GLY A 239 -18.03 31.45 21.60
C GLY A 239 -17.34 31.65 20.25
N GLY A 240 -16.36 32.54 20.13
CA GLY A 240 -15.52 32.64 18.94
C GLY A 240 -14.82 31.31 18.62
N ILE A 241 -14.76 30.92 17.35
CA ILE A 241 -14.27 29.61 16.93
C ILE A 241 -12.75 29.63 16.82
N HIS A 242 -12.07 28.52 17.12
CA HIS A 242 -10.66 28.35 16.72
C HIS A 242 -10.56 27.91 15.26
N HIS A 243 -10.55 28.88 14.36
CA HIS A 243 -10.53 28.70 12.90
C HIS A 243 -9.72 29.85 12.26
N PRO A 244 -9.05 29.66 11.10
CA PRO A 244 -8.28 30.72 10.43
C PRO A 244 -9.01 32.07 10.31
N CYS A 245 -10.31 32.06 10.00
CA CYS A 245 -11.12 33.28 9.87
C CYS A 245 -11.26 34.09 11.17
N ASN A 246 -11.03 33.46 12.32
CA ASN A 246 -11.13 34.09 13.64
C ASN A 246 -9.76 34.25 14.30
N ILE A 247 -8.66 34.06 13.58
CA ILE A 247 -7.31 34.20 14.12
C ILE A 247 -6.59 35.36 13.45
N ARG A 248 -5.95 36.21 14.25
CA ARG A 248 -5.09 37.30 13.80
C ARG A 248 -3.75 37.29 14.53
N ILE A 249 -2.74 37.87 13.90
CA ILE A 249 -1.46 38.17 14.55
C ILE A 249 -1.62 39.51 15.26
N LEU A 250 -1.32 39.56 16.56
CA LEU A 250 -1.44 40.75 17.38
C LEU A 250 -0.22 40.89 18.28
N GLU A 251 0.26 42.11 18.52
CA GLU A 251 1.37 42.34 19.44
C GLU A 251 0.95 41.85 20.84
N SER A 252 1.89 41.24 21.57
CA SER A 252 1.58 40.60 22.85
C SER A 252 0.98 41.57 23.88
N ILE A 253 1.42 42.83 23.88
CA ILE A 253 0.94 43.89 24.78
C ILE A 253 -0.52 44.25 24.43
N GLU A 254 -0.81 44.50 23.15
CA GLU A 254 -2.16 44.78 22.66
C GLU A 254 -3.12 43.62 22.95
N ASN A 255 -2.67 42.38 22.73
CA ASN A 255 -3.46 41.19 23.01
C ASN A 255 -3.80 41.04 24.50
N ILE A 256 -2.86 41.38 25.40
CA ILE A 256 -3.12 41.36 26.84
C ILE A 256 -4.15 42.43 27.20
N SER A 257 -4.02 43.64 26.64
CA SER A 257 -4.99 44.72 26.84
C SER A 257 -6.38 44.38 26.29
N LYS A 258 -6.46 43.71 25.14
CA LYS A 258 -7.72 43.29 24.51
C LYS A 258 -8.46 42.24 25.35
N ALA A 259 -7.74 41.31 25.97
CA ALA A 259 -8.32 40.24 26.79
C ALA A 259 -9.54 39.55 26.11
N ALA A 260 -10.69 39.55 26.78
CA ALA A 260 -11.95 38.98 26.28
C ALA A 260 -12.91 40.02 25.70
N SER A 261 -12.44 41.24 25.43
CA SER A 261 -13.29 42.31 24.90
C SER A 261 -13.82 41.97 23.50
N ILE A 262 -15.11 42.27 23.29
CA ILE A 262 -15.80 42.08 22.01
C ILE A 262 -15.65 43.38 21.21
N LEU A 263 -14.91 43.32 20.12
CA LEU A 263 -14.67 44.47 19.24
C LEU A 263 -15.72 44.52 18.11
N PRO A 264 -16.03 45.70 17.52
CA PRO A 264 -17.03 45.81 16.45
C PRO A 264 -16.77 44.93 15.22
N GLU A 265 -15.50 44.74 14.89
CA GLU A 265 -15.02 43.81 13.85
C GLU A 265 -15.26 42.33 14.20
N SER A 266 -15.20 41.97 15.49
CA SER A 266 -15.45 40.61 15.94
C SER A 266 -16.93 40.21 15.79
N VAL A 267 -17.84 41.17 15.97
CA VAL A 267 -19.28 40.99 15.71
C VAL A 267 -19.54 40.79 14.22
N ALA A 268 -18.75 41.41 13.33
CA ALA A 268 -18.87 41.21 11.89
C ALA A 268 -18.56 39.76 11.45
N LEU A 269 -17.79 39.01 12.24
CA LEU A 269 -17.50 37.60 11.98
C LEU A 269 -18.61 36.64 12.48
N ALA A 270 -19.59 37.14 13.23
CA ALA A 270 -20.64 36.30 13.81
C ALA A 270 -21.43 35.46 12.79
N PRO A 271 -21.78 35.96 11.58
CA PRO A 271 -22.47 35.14 10.58
C PRO A 271 -21.66 33.92 10.14
N GLU A 272 -20.36 34.12 9.90
CA GLU A 272 -19.46 33.04 9.49
C GLU A 272 -19.24 32.03 10.62
N HIS A 273 -19.18 32.50 11.87
CA HIS A 273 -19.14 31.62 13.04
C HIS A 273 -20.40 30.76 13.16
N PHE A 274 -21.58 31.36 12.96
CA PHE A 274 -22.84 30.64 12.98
C PHE A 274 -22.86 29.54 11.92
N ARG A 275 -22.47 29.88 10.67
CA ARG A 275 -22.38 28.95 9.53
C ARG A 275 -21.44 27.78 9.82
N LEU A 276 -20.24 28.05 10.33
CA LEU A 276 -19.26 27.01 10.65
C LEU A 276 -19.73 26.09 11.79
N TYR A 277 -20.38 26.65 12.82
CA TYR A 277 -20.97 25.83 13.88
C TYR A 277 -22.13 24.98 13.37
N SER A 278 -23.01 25.52 12.52
CA SER A 278 -24.18 24.79 12.01
C SER A 278 -23.78 23.65 11.08
N GLU A 279 -22.83 23.90 10.18
CA GLU A 279 -22.37 22.91 9.20
C GLU A 279 -21.48 21.83 9.81
N ARG A 280 -20.57 22.19 10.73
CA ARG A 280 -19.50 21.29 11.18
C ARG A 280 -19.71 20.67 12.56
N ILE A 281 -20.67 21.18 13.33
CA ILE A 281 -20.99 20.65 14.66
C ILE A 281 -22.47 20.34 14.78
N SER A 282 -23.32 21.37 14.87
CA SER A 282 -24.78 21.25 14.90
C SER A 282 -25.44 22.62 14.94
N LEU A 283 -26.68 22.70 14.44
CA LEU A 283 -27.52 23.88 14.57
C LEU A 283 -27.76 24.29 16.04
N LYS A 284 -27.83 23.31 16.96
CA LYS A 284 -27.96 23.56 18.41
C LYS A 284 -26.75 24.32 18.96
N ARG A 285 -25.54 23.95 18.55
CA ARG A 285 -24.30 24.65 18.96
C ARG A 285 -24.24 26.06 18.39
N ALA A 286 -24.67 26.26 17.14
CA ALA A 286 -24.73 27.57 16.51
C ALA A 286 -25.63 28.54 17.30
N HIS A 287 -26.83 28.11 17.70
CA HIS A 287 -27.70 28.91 18.56
C HIS A 287 -27.14 29.14 19.97
N GLN A 288 -26.38 28.17 20.53
CA GLN A 288 -25.65 28.38 21.78
C GLN A 288 -24.58 29.47 21.64
N PHE A 289 -23.91 29.54 20.48
CA PHE A 289 -22.95 30.60 20.18
C PHE A 289 -23.63 31.98 20.14
N VAL A 290 -24.77 32.11 19.46
CA VAL A 290 -25.52 33.38 19.40
C VAL A 290 -25.90 33.86 20.81
N ARG A 291 -26.36 32.95 21.69
CA ARG A 291 -26.65 33.28 23.09
C ARG A 291 -25.39 33.72 23.86
N GLN A 292 -24.25 33.04 23.67
CA GLN A 292 -22.99 33.42 24.31
C GLN A 292 -22.51 34.81 23.88
N LEU A 293 -22.66 35.12 22.59
CA LEU A 293 -22.29 36.41 22.03
C LEU A 293 -23.22 37.53 22.50
N ALA A 294 -24.54 37.31 22.45
CA ALA A 294 -25.54 38.27 22.93
C ALA A 294 -25.33 38.61 24.41
N ASN A 295 -25.12 37.59 25.25
CA ASN A 295 -24.81 37.78 26.67
C ASN A 295 -23.50 38.56 26.87
N GLY A 296 -22.49 38.34 26.03
CA GLY A 296 -21.23 39.07 26.11
C GLY A 296 -21.33 40.54 25.72
N LEU A 297 -22.28 40.87 24.85
CA LEU A 297 -22.59 42.24 24.41
C LEU A 297 -23.62 42.94 25.32
N GLY A 298 -24.24 42.22 26.26
CA GLY A 298 -25.32 42.76 27.09
C GLY A 298 -26.62 43.05 26.33
N ILE A 299 -26.86 42.36 25.21
CA ILE A 299 -28.05 42.54 24.35
C ILE A 299 -28.85 41.24 24.23
N THR A 300 -30.08 41.34 23.74
CA THR A 300 -30.91 40.18 23.41
C THR A 300 -30.45 39.51 22.12
N THR A 301 -30.80 38.23 21.95
CA THR A 301 -30.51 37.51 20.70
C THR A 301 -31.26 38.08 19.50
N LYS A 302 -32.39 38.76 19.73
CA LYS A 302 -33.21 39.40 18.68
C LYS A 302 -32.49 40.65 18.15
N GLU A 303 -31.98 41.50 19.05
CA GLU A 303 -31.15 42.67 18.71
C GLU A 303 -29.85 42.26 18.02
N LEU A 304 -29.19 41.20 18.49
CA LEU A 304 -27.99 40.67 17.83
C LEU A 304 -28.28 40.23 16.39
N LYS A 305 -29.43 39.58 16.16
CA LYS A 305 -29.85 39.15 14.82
C LYS A 305 -30.06 40.35 13.89
N THR A 306 -30.74 41.40 14.37
CA THR A 306 -30.92 42.65 13.63
C THR A 306 -29.59 43.34 13.32
N LEU A 307 -28.63 43.33 14.26
CA LEU A 307 -27.27 43.87 14.03
C LEU A 307 -26.50 43.08 12.96
N MET A 308 -26.65 41.76 12.93
CA MET A 308 -26.03 40.91 11.92
C MET A 308 -26.65 41.13 10.54
N GLU A 309 -27.97 41.28 10.45
CA GLU A 309 -28.73 41.51 9.22
C GLU A 309 -28.46 42.90 8.60
N ASN A 310 -28.39 43.94 9.43
CA ASN A 310 -28.09 45.32 8.98
C ASN A 310 -26.66 45.49 8.46
N LYS A 311 -25.71 44.67 8.92
CA LYS A 311 -24.32 44.66 8.38
C LYS A 311 -24.22 43.91 7.05
N THR A 312 -24.98 42.83 6.85
CA THR A 312 -25.03 42.13 5.55
C THR A 312 -25.59 43.00 4.42
N GLN A 313 -26.43 44.00 4.73
CA GLN A 313 -26.90 44.96 3.74
C GLN A 313 -25.85 46.01 3.33
N LYS A 314 -24.75 46.18 4.09
CA LYS A 314 -23.66 47.11 3.77
C LYS A 314 -22.55 46.50 2.91
N THR A 315 -22.57 45.20 2.62
CA THR A 315 -21.79 44.61 1.53
C THR A 315 -22.61 44.67 0.25
N LYS A 316 -22.89 45.89 -0.25
CA LYS A 316 -23.35 46.04 -1.64
C LYS A 316 -22.25 45.46 -2.54
N THR A 317 -22.69 44.64 -3.49
CA THR A 317 -21.90 44.11 -4.60
C THR A 317 -21.02 45.20 -5.18
N LYS A 318 -19.75 44.88 -5.47
CA LYS A 318 -18.91 45.77 -6.30
C LYS A 318 -19.69 46.05 -7.59
N PRO A 319 -19.77 47.31 -8.06
CA PRO A 319 -20.45 47.64 -9.31
C PRO A 319 -19.90 46.78 -10.44
N THR A 320 -20.78 46.21 -11.26
CA THR A 320 -20.38 45.47 -12.46
C THR A 320 -19.97 46.46 -13.55
N LEU A 321 -19.27 45.99 -14.59
CA LEU A 321 -18.86 46.83 -15.71
C LEU A 321 -20.08 47.47 -16.41
N GLU A 322 -21.23 46.80 -16.35
CA GLU A 322 -22.51 47.30 -16.88
C GLU A 322 -23.02 48.53 -16.13
N ASP A 323 -22.78 48.63 -14.82
CA ASP A 323 -23.17 49.79 -13.99
C ASP A 323 -22.34 51.06 -14.31
N PHE A 324 -21.21 50.92 -14.99
CA PHE A 324 -20.37 52.04 -15.44
C PHE A 324 -20.60 52.42 -16.91
N MET A 325 -21.36 51.62 -17.64
CA MET A 325 -21.65 51.82 -19.07
C MET A 325 -23.08 52.32 -19.33
N ALA A 326 -23.90 52.46 -18.29
CA ALA A 326 -25.18 53.16 -18.29
C ALA A 326 -24.99 54.56 -17.67
#